data_AF-A0A7M7PHX6-F1
#
_entry.id   AF-A0A7M7PHX6-F1
#
_cell.length_a   1.000
_cell.length_b   1.000
_cell.length_c   1.000
_cell.angle_alpha   90.00
_cell.angle_beta   90.00
_cell.angle_gamma   90.00
#
_symmetry.space_group_name_H-M   'P 1'
#
loop_
_entity.id
_entity.type
_entity.pdbx_description
1 polymer ?
#
loop_
_entity_poly.entity_id
_entity_poly.type
_entity_poly.pdbx_seq_one_letter_code
_entity_poly.pdbx_strand_id
1 'polypeptide(L)'
;MLECFHNHILMYASKRYSFDYPANRARNLLAVIDYMAHKDRPDQIDEQGNTKYVAVWSKRANNYVARKEKVPKTYPYMYVQGLIGAILERREQDQGPLFSKAVR
;
A
#
# COMPACT_ATOMS: atom_id res chain seq x y z
N MET A 1 5.39 -2.62 -13.20
CA MET A 1 4.03 -2.99 -12.72
C MET A 1 4.11 -3.86 -11.45
N LEU A 2 4.94 -4.91 -11.45
CA LEU A 2 5.08 -5.83 -10.32
C LEU A 2 5.65 -5.19 -9.04
N GLU A 3 6.60 -4.27 -9.16
CA GLU A 3 7.24 -3.62 -8.00
C GLU A 3 6.26 -2.76 -7.19
N CYS A 4 5.39 -2.00 -7.88
CA CYS A 4 4.33 -1.23 -7.23
C CYS A 4 3.35 -2.15 -6.48
N PHE A 5 3.05 -3.31 -7.04
CA PHE A 5 2.18 -4.31 -6.43
C PHE A 5 2.81 -4.91 -5.16
N HIS A 6 4.08 -5.32 -5.22
CA HIS A 6 4.81 -5.82 -4.05
C HIS A 6 4.92 -4.78 -2.93
N ASN A 7 5.13 -3.50 -3.27
CA ASN A 7 5.21 -2.43 -2.27
C ASN A 7 3.84 -2.17 -1.62
N HIS A 8 2.77 -2.34 -2.38
CA HIS A 8 1.41 -2.22 -1.87
C HIS A 8 1.03 -3.38 -0.95
N ILE A 9 1.47 -4.60 -1.26
CA ILE A 9 1.30 -5.80 -0.41
C ILE A 9 1.94 -5.60 0.98
N LEU A 10 3.11 -4.96 1.05
CA LEU A 10 3.81 -4.69 2.31
C LEU A 10 3.06 -3.72 3.25
N MET A 11 2.15 -2.89 2.71
CA MET A 11 1.29 -2.02 3.52
C MET A 11 0.37 -2.83 4.45
N TYR A 12 -0.01 -4.05 4.02
CA TYR A 12 -1.05 -4.84 4.66
C TYR A 12 -0.56 -6.00 5.49
N ALA A 13 0.74 -6.30 5.56
CA ALA A 13 1.32 -7.04 6.66
C ALA A 13 2.83 -7.16 6.50
N SER A 14 3.51 -7.45 7.62
CA SER A 14 4.97 -7.51 7.68
C SER A 14 5.55 -8.56 6.74
N LYS A 15 6.77 -8.28 6.27
CA LYS A 15 7.55 -9.13 5.36
C LYS A 15 7.72 -10.58 5.85
N ARG A 16 7.67 -10.80 7.16
CA ARG A 16 7.82 -12.12 7.82
C ARG A 16 6.62 -13.03 7.59
N TYR A 17 5.42 -12.47 7.52
CA TYR A 17 4.18 -13.23 7.24
C TYR A 17 3.83 -13.24 5.74
N SER A 18 4.63 -12.58 4.88
CA SER A 18 4.27 -12.36 3.47
C SER A 18 4.33 -13.61 2.62
N PHE A 19 5.05 -14.63 3.06
CA PHE A 19 5.30 -15.84 2.29
C PHE A 19 4.47 -17.05 2.75
N ASP A 20 3.76 -16.94 3.87
CA ASP A 20 2.83 -17.99 4.31
C ASP A 20 1.57 -17.99 3.42
N TYR A 21 1.12 -19.16 2.99
CA TYR A 21 0.09 -19.31 1.94
C TYR A 21 -1.23 -18.57 2.23
N PRO A 22 -1.92 -18.78 3.37
CA PRO A 22 -3.17 -18.09 3.67
C PRO A 22 -2.97 -16.57 3.82
N ALA A 23 -1.87 -16.15 4.44
CA ALA A 23 -1.55 -14.73 4.62
C ALA A 23 -1.23 -14.03 3.29
N ASN A 24 -0.52 -14.70 2.37
CA ASN A 24 -0.22 -14.18 1.04
C ASN A 24 -1.50 -14.06 0.18
N ARG A 25 -2.39 -15.04 0.25
CA ARG A 25 -3.69 -15.01 -0.43
C ARG A 25 -4.57 -13.86 0.05
N ALA A 26 -4.66 -13.66 1.37
CA ALA A 26 -5.41 -12.55 1.94
C ALA A 26 -4.86 -11.18 1.51
N ARG A 27 -3.53 -11.01 1.49
CA ARG A 27 -2.89 -9.76 1.02
C ARG A 27 -3.17 -9.47 -0.45
N ASN A 28 -3.10 -10.48 -1.32
CA ASN A 28 -3.39 -10.30 -2.74
C ASN A 28 -4.82 -9.84 -2.96
N LEU A 29 -5.80 -10.45 -2.27
CA LEU A 29 -7.20 -10.04 -2.34
C LEU A 29 -7.38 -8.60 -1.85
N LEU A 30 -6.75 -8.25 -0.72
CA LEU A 30 -6.85 -6.90 -0.16
C LEU A 30 -6.20 -5.83 -1.05
N ALA A 31 -5.03 -6.13 -1.62
CA ALA A 31 -4.35 -5.26 -2.57
C ALA A 31 -5.18 -5.05 -3.85
N VAL A 32 -5.89 -6.08 -4.31
CA VAL A 32 -6.83 -5.97 -5.44
C VAL A 32 -8.03 -5.08 -5.05
N ILE A 33 -8.63 -5.29 -3.88
CA ILE A 33 -9.75 -4.47 -3.40
C ILE A 33 -9.34 -3.00 -3.26
N ASP A 34 -8.17 -2.71 -2.66
CA ASP A 34 -7.65 -1.34 -2.56
C ASP A 34 -7.40 -0.74 -3.94
N TYR A 35 -6.78 -1.51 -4.83
CA TYR A 35 -6.53 -1.04 -6.19
C TYR A 35 -7.83 -0.70 -6.91
N MET A 36 -8.84 -1.58 -6.86
CA MET A 36 -10.14 -1.36 -7.50
C MET A 36 -10.85 -0.14 -6.90
N ALA A 37 -10.83 0.03 -5.58
CA ALA A 37 -11.44 1.17 -4.91
C ALA A 37 -10.76 2.51 -5.25
N HIS A 38 -9.45 2.50 -5.52
CA HIS A 38 -8.66 3.71 -5.68
C HIS A 38 -8.20 4.02 -7.11
N LYS A 39 -8.44 3.13 -8.08
CA LYS A 39 -7.99 3.27 -9.48
C LYS A 39 -8.56 4.53 -10.13
N ASP A 40 -9.87 4.72 -10.00
CA ASP A 40 -10.61 5.78 -10.69
C ASP A 40 -10.76 7.07 -9.87
N ARG A 41 -9.86 7.31 -8.91
CA ARG A 41 -9.96 8.51 -8.08
C ARG A 41 -9.81 9.77 -8.93
N PRO A 42 -10.69 10.78 -8.71
CA PRO A 42 -10.65 12.03 -9.42
C PRO A 42 -9.38 12.82 -9.04
N ASP A 43 -9.00 13.73 -9.92
CA ASP A 43 -7.93 14.68 -9.65
C ASP A 43 -8.38 15.67 -8.55
N GLN A 44 -7.44 16.08 -7.70
CA GLN A 44 -7.70 17.06 -6.66
C GLN A 44 -7.89 18.44 -7.30
N ILE A 45 -8.98 19.10 -6.92
CA ILE A 45 -9.26 20.48 -7.30
C ILE A 45 -8.81 21.42 -6.20
N ASP A 46 -8.29 22.56 -6.61
CA ASP A 46 -7.94 23.69 -5.75
C ASP A 46 -9.17 24.55 -5.44
N GLU A 47 -9.06 25.51 -4.52
CA GLU A 47 -10.18 26.38 -4.10
C GLU A 47 -10.76 27.20 -5.27
N GLN A 48 -9.95 27.41 -6.30
CA GLN A 48 -10.31 28.14 -7.53
C GLN A 48 -10.88 27.21 -8.63
N GLY A 49 -11.08 25.92 -8.35
CA GLY A 49 -11.59 24.94 -9.30
C GLY A 49 -10.56 24.38 -10.29
N ASN A 50 -9.29 24.78 -10.18
CA ASN A 50 -8.20 24.29 -11.03
C ASN A 50 -7.65 22.95 -10.52
N THR A 51 -7.16 22.10 -11.42
CA THR A 51 -6.50 20.84 -11.01
C THR A 51 -5.18 21.13 -10.30
N LYS A 52 -4.97 20.52 -9.14
CA LYS A 52 -3.73 20.69 -8.37
C LYS A 52 -2.58 19.86 -8.95
N TYR A 53 -1.40 20.46 -9.03
CA TYR A 53 -0.18 19.81 -9.53
C TYR A 53 0.91 19.80 -8.46
N VAL A 54 1.69 18.73 -8.44
CA VAL A 54 2.89 18.58 -7.60
C VAL A 54 4.12 18.38 -8.48
N ALA A 55 5.22 19.04 -8.13
CA ALA A 55 6.50 18.85 -8.80
C ALA A 55 7.16 17.57 -8.28
N VAL A 56 7.40 16.61 -9.17
CA VAL A 56 8.04 15.33 -8.84
C VAL A 56 9.34 15.21 -9.61
N TRP A 57 10.43 14.87 -8.92
CA TRP A 57 11.71 14.60 -9.59
C TRP A 57 11.63 13.31 -10.42
N SER A 58 11.83 13.42 -11.73
CA SER A 58 11.88 12.27 -12.64
C SER A 58 13.33 11.86 -12.88
N LYS A 59 13.70 10.65 -12.43
CA LYS A 59 15.02 10.08 -12.72
C LYS A 59 15.28 9.89 -14.21
N ARG A 60 14.23 9.61 -15.00
CA ARG A 60 14.33 9.41 -16.46
C ARG A 60 14.62 10.70 -17.20
N ALA A 61 13.93 11.79 -16.83
CA ALA A 61 14.09 13.09 -17.47
C ALA A 61 15.20 13.93 -16.83
N ASN A 62 15.77 13.47 -15.72
CA ASN A 62 16.73 14.19 -14.87
C ASN A 62 16.24 15.61 -14.51
N ASN A 63 14.93 15.77 -14.32
CA ASN A 63 14.31 17.07 -14.07
C ASN A 63 13.00 16.91 -13.29
N TYR A 64 12.51 18.00 -12.72
CA TYR A 64 11.18 18.09 -12.12
C TYR A 64 10.10 18.07 -13.20
N VAL A 65 9.09 17.22 -13.01
CA VAL A 65 7.90 17.14 -13.87
C VAL A 65 6.66 17.44 -13.05
N ALA A 66 5.74 18.22 -13.61
CA ALA A 66 4.44 18.47 -13.00
C ALA A 66 3.55 17.24 -13.12
N ARG A 67 3.02 16.77 -11.99
CA ARG A 67 2.11 15.63 -11.92
C ARG A 67 0.79 16.07 -11.28
N LYS A 68 -0.34 15.66 -11.85
CA LYS A 68 -1.65 15.86 -11.25
C LYS A 68 -1.72 15.17 -9.89
N GLU A 69 -2.14 15.90 -8.87
CA GLU A 69 -2.45 15.35 -7.56
C GLU A 69 -3.86 14.76 -7.61
N LYS A 70 -4.01 13.51 -7.18
CA LYS A 70 -5.32 12.89 -7.01
C LYS A 70 -5.85 13.16 -5.62
N VAL A 71 -7.18 13.15 -5.46
CA VAL A 71 -7.83 13.28 -4.15
C VAL A 71 -7.19 12.30 -3.14
N PRO A 72 -6.93 12.75 -1.89
CA PRO A 72 -6.33 11.92 -0.86
C PRO A 72 -7.05 10.58 -0.72
N LYS A 73 -6.28 9.55 -0.35
CA LYS A 73 -6.85 8.23 -0.07
C LYS A 73 -7.75 8.40 1.16
N THR A 74 -9.07 8.41 0.97
CA THR A 74 -9.98 8.22 2.09
C THR A 74 -10.04 6.71 2.31
N TYR A 75 -9.62 6.25 3.48
CA TYR A 75 -9.89 4.89 3.93
C TYR A 75 -11.11 4.95 4.87
N PRO A 76 -12.35 5.05 4.36
CA PRO A 76 -13.53 5.14 5.24
C PRO A 76 -13.82 3.81 5.96
N TYR A 77 -13.04 2.76 5.67
CA TYR A 77 -13.34 1.41 6.13
C TYR A 77 -12.49 1.02 7.34
N MET A 78 -13.20 0.84 8.44
CA MET A 78 -12.83 0.09 9.67
C MET A 78 -12.05 -1.21 9.39
N TYR A 79 -12.20 -1.81 8.20
CA TYR A 79 -11.46 -2.99 7.76
C TYR A 79 -9.94 -2.80 7.71
N VAL A 80 -9.42 -1.68 7.22
CA VAL A 80 -7.96 -1.49 7.10
C VAL A 80 -7.34 -1.32 8.49
N GLN A 81 -7.98 -0.56 9.38
CA GLN A 81 -7.53 -0.41 10.76
C GLN A 81 -7.69 -1.72 11.57
N GLY A 82 -8.81 -2.43 11.41
CA GLY A 82 -9.04 -3.71 12.07
C GLY A 82 -8.07 -4.80 11.60
N LEU A 83 -7.74 -4.81 10.30
CA LEU A 83 -6.73 -5.73 9.76
C LEU A 83 -5.33 -5.36 10.26
N ILE A 84 -4.94 -4.08 10.24
CA ILE A 84 -3.67 -3.62 10.81
C ILE A 84 -3.59 -3.99 12.29
N GLY A 85 -4.67 -3.80 13.05
CA GLY A 85 -4.79 -4.21 14.45
C GLY A 85 -4.60 -5.71 14.63
N ALA A 86 -5.29 -6.54 13.84
CA ALA A 86 -5.15 -8.00 13.89
C ALA A 86 -3.74 -8.47 13.52
N ILE A 87 -3.05 -7.78 12.60
CA ILE A 87 -1.66 -8.08 12.24
C ILE A 87 -0.69 -7.68 13.36
N LEU A 88 -0.94 -6.54 14.01
CA LEU A 88 -0.15 -6.10 15.16
C LEU A 88 -0.34 -7.03 16.35
N GLU A 89 -1.57 -7.44 16.66
CA GLU A 89 -1.89 -8.40 17.72
C GLU A 89 -1.22 -9.75 17.45
N ARG A 90 -1.30 -10.25 16.22
CA ARG A 90 -0.66 -11.50 15.82
C ARG A 90 0.87 -11.39 15.79
N ARG A 91 1.43 -10.18 15.69
CA ARG A 91 2.86 -9.91 15.84
C ARG A 91 3.27 -9.86 17.32
N GLU A 92 2.43 -9.32 18.19
CA GLU A 92 2.68 -9.32 19.64
C GLU A 92 2.74 -10.76 20.20
N GLN A 93 1.90 -11.64 19.66
CA GLN A 93 1.85 -13.06 20.04
C GLN A 93 3.00 -13.91 19.46
N ASP A 94 3.74 -13.39 18.48
CA ASP A 94 4.79 -14.11 17.76
C ASP A 94 6.14 -13.98 18.46
N GLN A 95 6.52 -15.01 19.23
CA GLN A 95 7.80 -15.09 19.93
C GLN A 95 8.97 -15.57 19.03
N GLY A 96 8.73 -15.77 17.73
CA GLY A 96 9.73 -16.30 16.81
C GLY A 96 10.84 -15.29 16.48
N PRO A 97 12.11 -15.74 16.27
CA PRO A 97 13.21 -14.85 15.92
C PRO A 97 12.98 -14.16 14.55
N LEU A 98 13.38 -12.88 14.42
CA LEU A 98 13.18 -12.07 13.19
C LEU A 98 13.76 -12.72 11.93
N PHE A 99 14.79 -13.54 12.08
CA PHE A 99 15.39 -14.34 11.02
C PHE A 99 15.63 -15.75 11.56
N SER A 100 14.95 -16.75 11.01
CA SER A 100 15.45 -18.13 11.06
C SER A 100 16.08 -18.44 9.71
N LYS A 101 17.26 -19.07 9.72
CA LYS A 101 17.81 -19.63 8.48
C LYS A 101 16.79 -20.61 7.93
N ALA A 102 16.42 -20.46 6.67
CA ALA A 102 15.67 -21.49 5.97
C ALA A 102 16.47 -22.80 6.08
N VAL A 103 15.93 -23.77 6.83
CA VAL A 103 16.47 -25.12 6.83
C VAL A 103 16.13 -25.70 5.45
N ARG A 104 17.18 -26.03 4.71
CA ARG A 104 17.12 -26.57 3.34
C ARG A 104 16.77 -28.04 3.37
#